data_AF-Q9UNK4-F1
#
_entry.id   AF-Q9UNK4-F1
#
_cell.length_a   1.000
_cell.length_b   1.000
_cell.length_c   1.000
_cell.angle_alpha   90.00
_cell.angle_beta   90.00
_cell.angle_gamma   90.00
#
_symmetry.space_group_name_H-M   'P 1'
#
loop_
_entity.id
_entity.type
_entity.pdbx_description
1 polymer ?
#
loop_
_entity_poly.entity_id
_entity_poly.type
_entity_poly.pdbx_seq_one_letter_code
_entity_poly.pdbx_strand_id
1 'polypeptide(L)'
;MELALLCGLVVMAGVIPIQGGILNLNKMVKQVTGKMPILSYWPYGCHCGLGGRGQPKDATDWCCQTHDCCYDHLKTQGCSIYKDYYRYNFSQGNIHCSDKGSWCEQQLCACDKEVAFCLKRNLDTYQKRLRFYWRPHCRGQTPGC
;
A
#
# COMPACT_ATOMS: atom_id res chain seq x y z
N MET A 1 11.79 42.45 -18.97
CA MET A 1 11.39 41.11 -19.47
C MET A 1 12.00 39.97 -18.66
N GLU A 2 13.02 40.21 -17.82
CA GLU A 2 13.63 39.14 -17.00
C GLU A 2 12.82 38.74 -15.75
N LEU A 3 12.08 39.66 -15.11
CA LEU A 3 11.25 39.30 -13.95
C LEU A 3 10.09 38.34 -14.30
N ALA A 4 9.56 38.40 -15.51
CA ALA A 4 8.49 37.49 -15.95
C ALA A 4 9.02 36.06 -16.18
N LEU A 5 10.28 35.92 -16.61
CA LEU A 5 10.94 34.62 -16.76
C LEU A 5 11.28 33.98 -15.41
N LEU A 6 11.61 34.80 -14.39
CA LEU A 6 11.82 34.31 -13.03
C LEU A 6 10.50 33.86 -12.36
N CYS A 7 9.38 34.55 -12.60
CA CYS A 7 8.08 34.06 -12.12
C CYS A 7 7.62 32.78 -12.83
N GLY A 8 8.00 32.56 -14.10
CA GLY A 8 7.67 31.35 -14.84
C GLY A 8 8.31 30.07 -14.28
N LEU A 9 9.50 30.18 -13.66
CA LEU A 9 10.18 29.03 -13.06
C LEU A 9 9.66 28.67 -11.66
N VAL A 10 9.04 29.61 -10.95
CA VAL A 10 8.56 29.38 -9.57
C VAL A 10 7.20 28.67 -9.54
N VAL A 11 6.38 28.75 -10.60
CA VAL A 11 5.04 28.12 -10.62
C VAL A 11 5.09 26.59 -10.84
N MET A 12 6.22 26.03 -11.27
CA MET A 12 6.40 24.57 -11.32
C MET A 12 6.78 23.96 -9.96
N ALA A 13 6.91 24.78 -8.90
CA ALA A 13 6.93 24.30 -7.51
C ALA A 13 5.53 23.88 -7.02
N GLY A 14 4.66 23.44 -7.93
CA GLY A 14 3.39 22.81 -7.60
C GLY A 14 3.66 21.70 -6.60
N VAL A 15 3.14 21.90 -5.38
CA VAL A 15 3.13 20.94 -4.28
C VAL A 15 2.80 19.55 -4.84
N ILE A 16 3.82 18.71 -5.01
CA ILE A 16 3.62 17.31 -5.35
C ILE A 16 2.80 16.76 -4.18
N PRO A 17 1.55 16.31 -4.39
CA PRO A 17 0.74 15.78 -3.31
C PRO A 17 1.54 14.66 -2.67
N ILE A 18 1.97 14.88 -1.43
CA ILE A 18 2.82 13.93 -0.71
C ILE A 18 1.99 12.66 -0.55
N GLN A 19 2.35 11.60 -1.25
CA GLN A 19 1.68 10.30 -1.16
C GLN A 19 2.17 9.58 0.10
N GLY A 20 1.97 10.21 1.27
CA GLY A 20 2.50 9.77 2.55
C GLY A 20 2.20 8.30 2.81
N GLY A 21 0.93 7.91 2.70
CA GLY A 21 0.47 6.55 2.94
C GLY A 21 1.11 5.53 2.00
N ILE A 22 1.19 5.83 0.70
CA ILE A 22 1.81 4.94 -0.30
C ILE A 22 3.31 4.77 -0.02
N LEU A 23 4.01 5.86 0.28
CA LEU A 23 5.44 5.83 0.60
C LEU A 23 5.70 5.04 1.89
N ASN A 24 4.84 5.21 2.89
CA ASN A 24 4.90 4.48 4.14
C ASN A 24 4.69 2.97 3.95
N LEU A 25 3.63 2.56 3.24
CA LEU A 25 3.36 1.17 2.89
C LEU A 25 4.56 0.55 2.15
N ASN A 26 5.04 1.22 1.09
CA ASN A 26 6.17 0.73 0.30
C ASN A 26 7.44 0.58 1.15
N LYS A 27 7.72 1.53 2.03
CA LYS A 27 8.86 1.45 2.95
C LYS A 27 8.69 0.27 3.91
N MET A 28 7.51 0.11 4.49
CA MET A 28 7.24 -0.91 5.49
C MET A 28 7.33 -2.32 4.90
N VAL A 29 6.66 -2.56 3.77
CA VAL A 29 6.72 -3.85 3.07
C VAL A 29 8.15 -4.16 2.65
N LYS A 30 8.92 -3.18 2.16
CA LYS A 30 10.34 -3.38 1.83
C LYS A 30 11.17 -3.79 3.05
N GLN A 31 10.99 -3.12 4.19
CA GLN A 31 11.71 -3.43 5.44
C GLN A 31 11.36 -4.82 5.97
N VAL A 32 10.08 -5.21 5.90
CA VAL A 32 9.58 -6.45 6.49
C VAL A 32 9.84 -7.67 5.59
N THR A 33 9.74 -7.51 4.26
CA THR A 33 9.83 -8.62 3.28
C THR A 33 11.16 -8.69 2.52
N GLY A 34 11.94 -7.59 2.50
CA GLY A 34 13.13 -7.45 1.66
C GLY A 34 12.83 -7.30 0.16
N LYS A 35 11.57 -7.40 -0.29
CA LYS A 35 11.20 -7.24 -1.70
C LYS A 35 10.88 -5.78 -2.03
N MET A 36 11.11 -5.38 -3.29
CA MET A 36 10.68 -4.08 -3.79
C MET A 36 9.16 -4.13 -4.08
N PRO A 37 8.29 -3.41 -3.34
CA PRO A 37 6.84 -3.66 -3.39
C PRO A 37 6.20 -3.29 -4.72
N ILE A 38 6.62 -2.16 -5.32
CA ILE A 38 6.16 -1.71 -6.64
C ILE A 38 6.43 -2.77 -7.72
N LEU A 39 7.51 -3.54 -7.61
CA LEU A 39 7.85 -4.57 -8.59
C LEU A 39 7.23 -5.93 -8.24
N SER A 40 7.14 -6.24 -6.95
CA SER A 40 6.87 -7.60 -6.46
C SER A 40 5.43 -7.82 -6.07
N TYR A 41 4.77 -6.81 -5.52
CA TYR A 41 3.42 -6.94 -4.97
C TYR A 41 2.41 -6.09 -5.74
N TRP A 42 2.73 -4.85 -6.14
CA TRP A 42 1.79 -4.00 -6.88
C TRP A 42 1.15 -4.65 -8.11
N PRO A 43 1.87 -5.43 -8.96
CA PRO A 43 1.25 -6.12 -10.09
C PRO A 43 0.87 -7.58 -9.78
N TYR A 44 0.82 -8.00 -8.51
CA TYR A 44 0.68 -9.41 -8.14
C TYR A 44 -0.78 -9.85 -8.05
N GLY A 45 -1.10 -11.00 -8.64
CA GLY A 45 -2.41 -11.63 -8.45
C GLY A 45 -3.57 -10.75 -8.92
N CYS A 46 -4.67 -10.83 -8.18
CA CYS A 46 -5.94 -10.19 -8.52
C CYS A 46 -6.34 -9.04 -7.58
N HIS A 47 -5.71 -8.95 -6.41
CA HIS A 47 -6.03 -7.97 -5.37
C HIS A 47 -4.86 -7.05 -5.05
N CYS A 48 -3.61 -7.48 -5.21
CA CYS A 48 -2.51 -6.56 -4.96
C CYS A 48 -2.48 -5.41 -5.98
N GLY A 49 -2.22 -4.19 -5.48
CA GLY A 49 -2.18 -2.96 -6.27
C GLY A 49 -3.50 -2.18 -6.20
N LEU A 50 -3.89 -1.55 -7.31
CA LEU A 50 -5.11 -0.74 -7.33
C LEU A 50 -6.35 -1.61 -7.54
N GLY A 51 -7.14 -1.73 -6.49
CA GLY A 51 -8.41 -2.44 -6.46
C GLY A 51 -8.25 -3.95 -6.64
N GLY A 52 -9.26 -4.69 -6.23
CA GLY A 52 -9.29 -6.15 -6.32
C GLY A 52 -10.60 -6.66 -6.92
N ARG A 53 -10.54 -7.78 -7.63
CA ARG A 53 -11.75 -8.48 -8.05
C ARG A 53 -11.54 -9.98 -8.22
N GLY A 54 -12.63 -10.72 -8.11
CA GLY A 54 -12.61 -12.17 -8.25
C GLY A 54 -11.85 -12.86 -7.12
N GLN A 55 -11.58 -14.14 -7.29
CA GLN A 55 -10.93 -14.94 -6.25
C GLN A 55 -9.41 -14.66 -6.19
N PRO A 56 -8.86 -14.44 -4.98
CA PRO A 56 -7.42 -14.37 -4.76
C PRO A 56 -6.71 -15.63 -5.24
N LYS A 57 -5.51 -15.48 -5.82
CA LYS A 57 -4.80 -16.55 -6.50
C LYS A 57 -3.95 -17.43 -5.60
N ASP A 58 -3.51 -16.90 -4.48
CA ASP A 58 -2.78 -17.62 -3.44
C ASP A 58 -2.80 -16.84 -2.13
N ALA A 59 -2.06 -17.33 -1.13
CA ALA A 59 -2.01 -16.70 0.18
C ALA A 59 -1.39 -15.28 0.16
N THR A 60 -0.49 -14.97 -0.77
CA THR A 60 0.03 -13.59 -0.95
C THR A 60 -1.07 -12.67 -1.46
N ASP A 61 -1.87 -13.12 -2.43
CA ASP A 61 -3.00 -12.36 -2.96
C ASP A 61 -4.13 -12.19 -1.93
N TRP A 62 -4.34 -13.19 -1.06
CA TRP A 62 -5.23 -13.07 0.10
C TRP A 62 -4.78 -11.98 1.09
N CYS A 63 -3.48 -11.81 1.34
CA CYS A 63 -2.98 -10.70 2.13
C CYS A 63 -3.41 -9.34 1.55
N CYS A 64 -3.38 -9.22 0.23
CA CYS A 64 -3.79 -7.99 -0.46
C CYS A 64 -5.31 -7.78 -0.42
N GLN A 65 -6.12 -8.84 -0.55
CA GLN A 65 -7.57 -8.71 -0.41
C GLN A 65 -7.96 -8.26 1.01
N THR A 66 -7.33 -8.79 2.04
CA THR A 66 -7.58 -8.36 3.43
C THR A 66 -7.13 -6.91 3.64
N HIS A 67 -6.03 -6.49 3.01
CA HIS A 67 -5.56 -5.11 3.03
C HIS A 67 -6.53 -4.16 2.32
N ASP A 68 -7.07 -4.56 1.16
CA ASP A 68 -8.12 -3.83 0.45
C ASP A 68 -9.34 -3.60 1.36
N CYS A 69 -9.77 -4.62 2.11
CA CYS A 69 -10.86 -4.49 3.09
C CYS A 69 -10.56 -3.49 4.20
N CYS A 70 -9.33 -3.51 4.74
CA CYS A 70 -8.90 -2.55 5.74
C CYS A 70 -8.94 -1.12 5.19
N TYR A 71 -8.44 -0.92 3.97
CA TYR A 71 -8.44 0.36 3.29
C TYR A 71 -9.84 0.84 2.90
N ASP A 72 -10.73 -0.05 2.48
CA ASP A 72 -12.13 0.26 2.21
C ASP A 72 -12.81 0.74 3.48
N HIS A 73 -12.62 0.06 4.61
CA HIS A 73 -13.10 0.53 5.90
C HIS A 73 -12.60 1.95 6.22
N LEU A 74 -11.30 2.22 6.11
CA LEU A 74 -10.75 3.55 6.38
C LEU A 74 -11.31 4.63 5.44
N LYS A 75 -11.52 4.32 4.16
CA LYS A 75 -12.18 5.22 3.22
C LYS A 75 -13.62 5.53 3.65
N THR A 76 -14.38 4.54 4.16
CA THR A 76 -15.74 4.80 4.70
C THR A 76 -15.73 5.71 5.94
N GLN A 77 -14.63 5.74 6.69
CA GLN A 77 -14.44 6.63 7.84
C GLN A 77 -13.87 8.01 7.45
N GLY A 78 -13.72 8.29 6.15
CA GLY A 78 -13.23 9.57 5.64
C GLY A 78 -11.71 9.74 5.68
N CYS A 79 -10.95 8.67 5.88
CA CYS A 79 -9.48 8.72 5.89
C CYS A 79 -8.90 8.83 4.48
N SER A 80 -7.75 9.49 4.34
CA SER A 80 -7.05 9.66 3.06
C SER A 80 -5.90 8.66 2.93
N ILE A 81 -6.22 7.39 2.68
CA ILE A 81 -5.25 6.27 2.62
C ILE A 81 -4.02 6.50 1.71
N TYR A 82 -4.13 7.35 0.70
CA TYR A 82 -3.03 7.67 -0.22
C TYR A 82 -2.17 8.84 0.23
N LYS A 83 -2.72 9.77 1.03
CA LYS A 83 -2.08 11.04 1.40
C LYS A 83 -1.62 11.05 2.86
N ASP A 84 -2.42 10.47 3.75
CA ASP A 84 -2.16 10.46 5.19
C ASP A 84 -0.79 9.85 5.48
N TYR A 85 0.01 10.56 6.27
CA TYR A 85 1.35 10.15 6.65
C TYR A 85 1.36 9.74 8.10
N TYR A 86 1.80 8.53 8.40
CA TYR A 86 1.95 8.07 9.76
C TYR A 86 3.43 7.85 10.11
N ARG A 87 3.75 7.80 11.40
CA ARG A 87 5.10 7.49 11.89
C ARG A 87 5.11 6.09 12.47
N TYR A 88 6.22 5.38 12.26
CA TYR A 88 6.46 4.09 12.88
C TYR A 88 7.95 3.87 13.07
N ASN A 89 8.29 2.95 13.97
CA ASN A 89 9.63 2.42 14.14
C ASN A 89 9.68 0.94 13.73
N PHE A 90 10.82 0.50 13.19
CA PHE A 90 11.10 -0.91 12.97
C PHE A 90 12.27 -1.33 13.85
N SER A 91 12.00 -2.18 14.83
CA SER A 91 12.98 -2.64 15.82
C SER A 91 12.72 -4.09 16.17
N GLN A 92 13.78 -4.88 16.36
CA GLN A 92 13.68 -6.29 16.76
C GLN A 92 12.75 -7.13 15.85
N GLY A 93 12.75 -6.82 14.55
CA GLY A 93 11.91 -7.51 13.57
C GLY A 93 10.41 -7.19 13.64
N ASN A 94 10.02 -6.19 14.45
CA ASN A 94 8.64 -5.77 14.64
C ASN A 94 8.40 -4.30 14.21
N ILE A 95 7.15 -3.97 13.88
CA ILE A 95 6.69 -2.62 13.56
C ILE A 95 5.95 -2.05 14.76
N HIS A 96 6.36 -0.85 15.19
CA HIS A 96 5.72 -0.07 16.24
C HIS A 96 5.14 1.19 15.64
N CYS A 97 3.83 1.21 15.42
CA CYS A 97 3.10 2.40 14.99
C CYS A 97 3.12 3.45 16.09
N SER A 98 3.28 4.72 15.69
CA SER A 98 3.17 5.86 16.60
C SER A 98 1.73 5.96 17.14
N ASP A 99 1.61 6.20 18.44
CA ASP A 99 0.36 6.59 19.11
C ASP A 99 0.02 8.06 18.88
N LYS A 100 0.99 8.85 18.42
CA LYS A 100 0.79 10.23 17.95
C LYS A 100 0.27 10.23 16.52
N GLY A 101 -0.74 11.05 16.27
CA GLY A 101 -1.39 11.22 14.97
C GLY A 101 -2.91 11.11 15.09
N SER A 102 -3.61 11.36 13.99
CA SER A 102 -5.05 11.16 13.89
C SER A 102 -5.42 9.68 14.02
N TRP A 103 -6.69 9.40 14.31
CA TRP A 103 -7.21 8.03 14.26
C TRP A 103 -6.95 7.38 12.90
N CYS A 104 -7.13 8.12 11.80
CA CYS A 104 -6.86 7.65 10.44
C CYS A 104 -5.40 7.23 10.25
N GLU A 105 -4.44 8.02 10.70
CA GLU A 105 -3.01 7.70 10.58
C GLU A 105 -2.63 6.46 11.40
N GLN A 106 -3.19 6.31 12.60
CA GLN A 106 -2.94 5.15 13.46
C GLN A 106 -3.51 3.87 12.84
N GLN A 107 -4.75 3.90 12.34
CA GLN A 107 -5.36 2.74 11.70
C GLN A 107 -4.73 2.42 10.35
N LEU A 108 -4.32 3.44 9.58
CA LEU A 108 -3.59 3.22 8.33
C LEU A 108 -2.26 2.50 8.58
N CYS A 109 -1.53 2.88 9.64
CA CYS A 109 -0.33 2.16 10.06
C CYS A 109 -0.64 0.71 10.47
N ALA A 110 -1.77 0.47 11.14
CA ALA A 110 -2.19 -0.88 11.54
C ALA A 110 -2.49 -1.76 10.32
N CYS A 111 -3.27 -1.26 9.33
CA CYS A 111 -3.51 -1.96 8.07
C CYS A 111 -2.20 -2.33 7.36
N ASP A 112 -1.28 -1.38 7.25
CA ASP A 112 -0.01 -1.55 6.54
C ASP A 112 0.94 -2.52 7.25
N LYS A 113 0.96 -2.48 8.59
CA LYS A 113 1.68 -3.43 9.42
C LYS A 113 1.17 -4.85 9.19
N GLU A 114 -0.15 -5.03 9.18
CA GLU A 114 -0.76 -6.34 9.01
C GLU A 114 -0.42 -6.95 7.65
N VAL A 115 -0.60 -6.20 6.56
CA VAL A 115 -0.26 -6.70 5.22
C VAL A 115 1.23 -6.97 5.10
N ALA A 116 2.12 -6.12 5.63
CA ALA A 116 3.56 -6.35 5.56
C ALA A 116 3.97 -7.67 6.23
N PHE A 117 3.40 -7.99 7.40
CA PHE A 117 3.66 -9.27 8.06
C PHE A 117 2.96 -10.45 7.39
N CYS A 118 1.77 -10.26 6.81
CA CYS A 118 1.11 -11.30 6.02
C CYS A 118 1.96 -11.68 4.80
N LEU A 119 2.48 -10.69 4.07
CA LEU A 119 3.38 -10.91 2.94
C LEU A 119 4.68 -11.61 3.37
N LYS A 120 5.22 -11.27 4.55
CA LYS A 120 6.41 -11.95 5.11
C LYS A 120 6.15 -13.43 5.40
N ARG A 121 4.98 -13.76 5.96
CA ARG A 121 4.60 -15.15 6.27
C ARG A 121 4.46 -16.01 5.02
N ASN A 122 4.20 -15.41 3.86
CA ASN A 122 3.99 -16.11 2.59
C ASN A 122 5.15 -15.97 1.59
N LEU A 123 6.37 -15.65 2.07
CA LEU A 123 7.54 -15.51 1.20
C LEU A 123 7.96 -16.82 0.52
N ASP A 124 7.73 -17.95 1.19
CA ASP A 124 8.03 -19.31 0.74
C ASP A 124 7.04 -19.81 -0.33
N THR A 125 5.77 -19.37 -0.25
CA THR A 125 4.70 -19.71 -1.20
C THR A 125 4.51 -18.66 -2.29
N TYR A 126 5.30 -17.58 -2.28
CA TYR A 126 5.26 -16.52 -3.27
C TYR A 126 5.56 -17.01 -4.70
N GLN A 127 4.66 -16.76 -5.64
CA GLN A 127 4.74 -17.23 -7.03
C GLN A 127 5.09 -16.10 -8.00
N LYS A 128 6.33 -16.05 -8.48
CA LYS A 128 6.78 -15.04 -9.47
C LYS A 128 5.89 -14.95 -10.71
N ARG A 129 5.27 -16.06 -11.15
CA ARG A 129 4.35 -16.11 -12.30
C ARG A 129 3.06 -15.30 -12.11
N LEU A 130 2.70 -14.99 -10.86
CA LEU A 130 1.54 -14.14 -10.54
C LEU A 130 1.89 -12.65 -10.55
N ARG A 131 3.16 -12.28 -10.73
CA ARG A 131 3.51 -10.89 -11.05
C ARG A 131 3.02 -10.57 -12.46
N PHE A 132 2.40 -9.41 -12.62
CA PHE A 132 1.74 -8.98 -13.85
C PHE A 132 0.64 -9.96 -14.29
N TYR A 133 -0.04 -10.58 -13.32
CA TYR A 133 -1.14 -11.48 -13.62
C TYR A 133 -2.22 -10.75 -14.44
N TRP A 134 -2.68 -11.38 -15.51
CA TRP A 134 -3.59 -10.73 -16.45
C TRP A 134 -4.98 -10.56 -15.80
N ARG A 135 -5.32 -9.33 -15.39
CA ARG A 135 -6.56 -8.97 -14.65
C ARG A 135 -7.88 -9.49 -15.23
N PRO A 136 -8.05 -9.70 -16.56
CA PRO A 136 -9.22 -10.41 -17.11
C PRO A 136 -9.37 -11.88 -16.67
N HIS A 137 -8.32 -12.52 -16.15
CA HIS A 137 -8.39 -13.84 -15.52
C HIS A 137 -8.71 -13.81 -14.01
N CYS A 138 -8.94 -12.63 -13.46
CA CYS A 138 -9.51 -12.47 -12.12
C CYS A 138 -11.01 -12.67 -12.23
N ARG A 139 -11.43 -13.93 -12.01
CA ARG A 139 -12.80 -14.42 -12.17
C ARG A 139 -13.33 -14.96 -10.85
N GLY A 140 -14.63 -15.27 -10.83
CA GLY A 140 -15.34 -15.70 -9.63
C GLY A 140 -15.84 -14.52 -8.81
N GLN A 141 -16.50 -14.82 -7.70
CA GLN A 141 -16.99 -13.81 -6.77
C GLN A 141 -15.79 -13.14 -6.07
N THR A 142 -15.83 -11.83 -5.91
CA THR A 142 -14.89 -11.12 -5.03
C THR A 142 -15.25 -11.47 -3.57
N PRO A 143 -14.32 -12.00 -2.76
CA PRO A 143 -14.60 -12.25 -1.35
C PRO A 143 -15.03 -10.97 -0.64
N GLY A 144 -15.97 -11.09 0.29
CA GLY A 144 -16.39 -9.97 1.12
C GLY A 144 -15.31 -9.50 2.08
N CYS A 145 -15.54 -8.29 2.58
CA CYS A 145 -15.09 -7.86 3.89
C CYS A 145 -16.23 -8.20 4.87
#